data_AF-E3NXF1-F1
#
_entry.id   AF-E3NXF1-F1
#
_cell.length_a   1.000
_cell.length_b   1.000
_cell.length_c   1.000
_cell.angle_alpha   90.00
_cell.angle_beta   90.00
_cell.angle_gamma   90.00
#
_symmetry.space_group_name_H-M   'P 1'
#
loop_
_entity.id
_entity.type
_entity.pdbx_description
1 polymer ?
#
loop_
_entity_poly.entity_id
_entity_poly.type
_entity_poly.pdbx_seq_one_letter_code
_entity_poly.pdbx_strand_id
1 'polypeptide(L)'
;MFNTKSSKPRAYTAYLVITLVTSSVHLSKARSSLLPRSGAWPQCGQFIDINYNGPPGTMLCGTSDRANYQCDKDKCNSGEGPSSDPKQHPFSQMTWQNCQRDAQHGEPAAEGRTVTRTVSMHADYQKQTVGVWGGEDGLTSNFNFFYTCAFSAQNDRRSYCRDCTLVWKELKEEDGLDV
;
A
#
# COMPACT_ATOMS: atom_id res chain seq x y z
N MET A 1 60.23 -15.71 48.85
CA MET A 1 59.54 -16.51 47.83
C MET A 1 58.14 -15.93 47.62
N PHE A 2 57.81 -15.71 46.34
CA PHE A 2 56.52 -15.41 45.69
C PHE A 2 55.68 -14.18 46.08
N ASN A 3 55.85 -13.15 45.23
CA ASN A 3 54.93 -12.05 44.96
C ASN A 3 53.52 -12.56 44.58
N THR A 4 52.48 -12.04 45.24
CA THR A 4 51.11 -12.12 44.76
C THR A 4 50.74 -10.76 44.13
N LYS A 5 50.82 -10.66 42.80
CA LYS A 5 50.16 -9.57 42.06
C LYS A 5 48.94 -10.15 41.35
N SER A 6 47.77 -9.92 41.94
CA SER A 6 46.48 -10.10 41.28
C SER A 6 46.37 -9.08 40.13
N SER A 7 46.22 -9.55 38.90
CA SER A 7 46.11 -8.70 37.71
C SER A 7 44.93 -9.11 36.84
N LYS A 8 43.69 -9.01 37.33
CA LYS A 8 42.51 -9.08 36.45
C LYS A 8 41.37 -8.14 36.85
N PRO A 9 41.46 -6.82 36.54
CA PRO A 9 40.25 -6.01 36.42
C PRO A 9 39.86 -5.67 34.98
N ARG A 10 40.74 -5.88 33.98
CA ARG A 10 40.52 -5.41 32.59
C ARG A 10 39.60 -6.28 31.73
N ALA A 11 39.51 -7.58 31.98
CA ALA A 11 38.70 -8.48 31.15
C ALA A 11 37.19 -8.38 31.46
N TYR A 12 36.84 -8.20 32.74
CA TYR A 12 35.44 -8.14 33.18
C TYR A 12 34.75 -6.85 32.74
N THR A 13 35.46 -5.72 32.75
CA THR A 13 34.96 -4.43 32.29
C THR A 13 34.74 -4.42 30.77
N ALA A 14 35.62 -5.03 29.98
CA ALA A 14 35.45 -5.14 28.53
C ALA A 14 34.21 -5.97 28.16
N TYR A 15 33.95 -7.08 28.86
CA TYR A 15 32.82 -7.95 28.58
C TYR A 15 31.46 -7.29 28.89
N LEU A 16 31.37 -6.54 30.01
CA LEU A 16 30.19 -5.78 30.39
C LEU A 16 29.89 -4.62 29.43
N VAL A 17 30.91 -3.93 28.94
CA VAL A 17 30.73 -2.84 27.96
C VAL A 17 30.25 -3.39 26.62
N ILE A 18 30.81 -4.51 26.14
CA ILE A 18 30.40 -5.13 24.87
C ILE A 18 28.94 -5.60 24.94
N THR A 19 28.52 -6.23 26.05
CA THR A 19 27.12 -6.68 26.22
C THR A 19 26.14 -5.52 26.35
N LEU A 20 26.51 -4.41 27.01
CA LEU A 20 25.65 -3.21 27.06
C LEU A 20 25.51 -2.56 25.70
N VAL A 21 26.60 -2.45 24.92
CA VAL A 21 26.58 -1.83 23.59
C VAL A 21 25.78 -2.69 22.61
N THR A 22 25.94 -4.01 22.59
CA THR A 22 25.14 -4.88 21.71
C THR A 22 23.66 -4.82 22.09
N SER A 23 23.31 -4.86 23.37
CA SER A 23 21.93 -4.72 23.84
C SER A 23 21.30 -3.37 23.43
N SER A 24 22.08 -2.28 23.46
CA SER A 24 21.65 -0.94 23.05
C SER A 24 21.42 -0.82 21.54
N VAL A 25 22.20 -1.55 20.73
CA VAL A 25 22.05 -1.60 19.26
C VAL A 25 20.83 -2.44 18.86
N HIS A 26 20.54 -3.52 19.59
CA HIS A 26 19.31 -4.30 19.37
C HIS A 26 18.04 -3.52 19.78
N LEU A 27 18.10 -2.74 20.87
CA LEU A 27 16.97 -1.91 21.31
C LEU A 27 16.66 -0.74 20.36
N SER A 28 17.68 -0.14 19.76
CA SER A 28 17.53 0.94 18.78
C SER A 28 17.02 0.44 17.42
N LYS A 29 17.43 -0.76 16.99
CA LYS A 29 16.82 -1.44 15.82
C LYS A 29 15.37 -1.87 16.08
N ALA A 30 15.04 -2.32 17.29
CA ALA A 30 13.65 -2.67 17.64
C ALA A 30 12.71 -1.45 17.63
N ARG A 31 13.18 -0.28 18.08
CA ARG A 31 12.38 0.98 18.03
C ARG A 31 12.15 1.49 16.61
N SER A 32 13.00 1.14 15.65
CA SER A 32 12.84 1.52 14.24
C SER A 32 11.77 0.67 13.51
N SER A 33 11.27 -0.39 14.17
CA SER A 33 10.33 -1.36 13.62
C SER A 33 8.89 -1.17 14.13
N LEU A 34 8.69 -0.42 15.21
CA LEU A 34 7.41 -0.42 15.97
C LEU A 34 6.53 0.81 15.74
N LEU A 35 6.92 1.73 14.87
CA LEU A 35 6.06 2.83 14.44
C LEU A 35 5.86 2.75 12.94
N PRO A 36 4.60 2.73 12.45
CA PRO A 36 4.37 2.83 11.03
C PRO A 36 4.95 4.16 10.56
N ARG A 37 5.85 4.11 9.58
CA ARG A 37 6.45 5.31 9.00
C ARG A 37 5.35 6.12 8.33
N SER A 38 4.83 7.12 9.03
CA SER A 38 3.99 8.17 8.44
C SER A 38 4.83 8.93 7.41
N GLY A 39 4.25 9.24 6.25
CA GLY A 39 4.98 9.92 5.17
C GLY A 39 5.46 8.99 4.05
N ALA A 40 4.97 7.75 4.00
CA ALA A 40 5.22 6.87 2.86
C ALA A 40 4.48 7.39 1.61
N TRP A 41 5.09 7.15 0.44
CA TRP A 41 4.53 7.52 -0.87
C TRP A 41 4.29 6.28 -1.74
N PRO A 42 3.40 5.35 -1.33
CA PRO A 42 3.16 4.12 -2.07
C PRO A 42 2.47 4.36 -3.42
N GLN A 43 2.87 3.56 -4.41
CA GLN A 43 2.04 3.29 -5.58
C GLN A 43 1.08 2.15 -5.23
N CYS A 44 -0.23 2.39 -5.32
CA CYS A 44 -1.27 1.41 -5.06
C CYS A 44 -1.41 0.46 -6.25
N GLY A 45 -0.37 -0.34 -6.48
CA GLY A 45 -0.24 -1.20 -7.65
C GLY A 45 -1.22 -2.37 -7.67
N GLN A 46 -1.49 -2.95 -6.49
CA GLN A 46 -2.35 -4.12 -6.36
C GLN A 46 -3.82 -3.73 -6.19
N PHE A 47 -4.11 -2.78 -5.30
CA PHE A 47 -5.46 -2.25 -5.15
C PHE A 47 -5.45 -0.89 -4.45
N ILE A 48 -6.53 -0.14 -4.62
CA ILE A 48 -6.90 0.99 -3.76
C ILE A 48 -8.40 0.91 -3.49
N ASP A 49 -8.78 0.85 -2.22
CA ASP A 49 -10.17 0.63 -1.80
C ASP A 49 -10.55 1.50 -0.60
N ILE A 50 -11.84 1.69 -0.37
CA ILE A 50 -12.34 2.36 0.83
C ILE A 50 -11.92 1.55 2.05
N ASN A 51 -11.32 2.22 3.04
CA ASN A 51 -10.96 1.56 4.28
C ASN A 51 -12.14 1.54 5.25
N TYR A 52 -13.01 0.53 5.11
CA TYR A 52 -14.20 0.37 5.97
C TYR A 52 -13.87 0.11 7.45
N ASN A 53 -12.65 -0.39 7.73
CA ASN A 53 -12.19 -0.67 9.09
C ASN A 53 -11.32 0.45 9.67
N GLY A 54 -11.07 1.52 8.91
CA GLY A 54 -10.25 2.66 9.33
C GLY A 54 -11.07 3.91 9.65
N PRO A 55 -10.38 5.04 9.91
CA PRO A 55 -11.03 6.33 10.07
C PRO A 55 -11.87 6.69 8.82
N PRO A 56 -13.02 7.35 9.00
CA PRO A 56 -13.81 7.85 7.88
C PRO A 56 -12.97 8.71 6.92
N GLY A 57 -13.16 8.51 5.61
CA GLY A 57 -12.41 9.25 4.58
C GLY A 57 -11.03 8.68 4.26
N THR A 58 -10.65 7.54 4.82
CA THR A 58 -9.40 6.86 4.48
C THR A 58 -9.59 5.77 3.43
N MET A 59 -8.52 5.50 2.68
CA MET A 59 -8.38 4.47 1.68
C MET A 59 -7.29 3.49 2.12
N LEU A 60 -7.44 2.22 1.75
CA LEU A 60 -6.41 1.20 1.86
C LEU A 60 -5.71 1.07 0.50
N CYS A 61 -4.39 1.19 0.51
CA CYS A 61 -3.52 1.14 -0.66
C CYS A 61 -2.63 -0.10 -0.58
N GLY A 62 -2.90 -1.09 -1.43
CA GLY A 62 -2.08 -2.30 -1.58
C GLY A 62 -1.01 -2.11 -2.65
N THR A 63 0.24 -2.27 -2.26
CA THR A 63 1.40 -2.19 -3.16
C THR A 63 1.74 -3.56 -3.74
N SER A 64 2.47 -3.57 -4.86
CA SER A 64 2.92 -4.82 -5.48
C SER A 64 3.90 -5.64 -4.62
N ASP A 65 4.54 -5.02 -3.62
CA ASP A 65 5.40 -5.70 -2.63
C ASP A 65 4.63 -6.19 -1.39
N ARG A 66 3.30 -6.35 -1.50
CA ARG A 66 2.40 -6.88 -0.47
C ARG A 66 2.40 -6.05 0.82
N ALA A 67 2.62 -4.75 0.71
CA ALA A 67 2.46 -3.80 1.79
C ALA A 67 1.13 -3.06 1.64
N ASN A 68 0.49 -2.77 2.77
CA ASN A 68 -0.82 -2.18 2.82
C ASN A 68 -0.74 -0.92 3.66
N TYR A 69 -1.12 0.20 3.06
CA TYR A 69 -1.03 1.52 3.65
C TYR A 69 -2.42 2.13 3.80
N GLN A 70 -2.65 2.79 4.92
CA GLN A 70 -3.80 3.67 5.10
C GLN A 70 -3.42 5.07 4.66
N CYS A 71 -4.23 5.66 3.79
CA CYS A 71 -4.02 6.99 3.24
C CYS A 71 -5.33 7.79 3.33
N ASP A 72 -5.27 9.11 3.52
CA ASP A 72 -6.46 9.94 3.34
C ASP A 72 -6.86 9.95 1.85
N LYS A 73 -8.16 9.89 1.57
CA LYS A 73 -8.68 9.82 0.19
C LYS A 73 -8.21 10.99 -0.68
N ASP A 74 -8.08 12.18 -0.11
CA ASP A 74 -7.64 13.40 -0.80
C ASP A 74 -6.13 13.45 -1.06
N LYS A 75 -5.38 12.44 -0.62
CA LYS A 75 -3.94 12.30 -0.84
C LYS A 75 -3.58 11.32 -1.96
N CYS A 76 -4.57 10.73 -2.60
CA CYS A 76 -4.42 9.75 -3.66
C CYS A 76 -4.75 10.34 -5.04
N ASN A 77 -3.84 10.21 -5.99
CA ASN A 77 -4.02 10.76 -7.33
C ASN A 77 -4.62 9.76 -8.35
N SER A 78 -4.89 10.24 -9.56
CA SER A 78 -5.45 9.44 -10.67
C SER A 78 -4.43 8.59 -11.44
N GLY A 79 -3.20 8.46 -10.92
CA GLY A 79 -2.15 7.63 -11.51
C GLY A 79 -1.33 8.28 -12.62
N GLU A 80 -1.31 9.60 -12.71
CA GLU A 80 -0.41 10.38 -13.60
C GLU A 80 1.06 10.42 -13.14
N GLY A 81 1.42 9.60 -12.16
CA GLY A 81 2.76 9.51 -11.59
C GLY A 81 2.86 10.14 -10.19
N PRO A 82 3.99 9.96 -9.50
CA PRO A 82 4.13 10.41 -8.12
C PRO A 82 4.01 11.94 -8.00
N SER A 83 4.59 12.71 -8.93
CA SER A 83 4.59 14.18 -8.87
C SER A 83 3.21 14.84 -9.03
N SER A 84 2.22 14.16 -9.61
CA SER A 84 0.88 14.70 -9.85
C SER A 84 0.15 15.01 -8.54
N ASP A 85 -0.41 16.22 -8.44
CA ASP A 85 -1.12 16.72 -7.26
C ASP A 85 -2.50 16.04 -7.13
N PRO A 86 -2.75 15.27 -6.04
CA PRO A 86 -4.04 14.65 -5.79
C PRO A 86 -5.23 15.62 -5.75
N LYS A 87 -5.02 16.91 -5.45
CA LYS A 87 -6.11 17.90 -5.46
C LYS A 87 -6.56 18.27 -6.86
N GLN A 88 -5.64 18.26 -7.82
CA GLN A 88 -5.92 18.56 -9.23
C GLN A 88 -6.34 17.30 -9.98
N HIS A 89 -5.75 16.16 -9.62
CA HIS A 89 -5.96 14.87 -10.25
C HIS A 89 -6.36 13.82 -9.21
N PRO A 90 -7.52 13.95 -8.55
CA PRO A 90 -7.91 13.04 -7.47
C PRO A 90 -8.18 11.63 -8.01
N PHE A 91 -7.95 10.62 -7.17
CA PHE A 91 -8.22 9.22 -7.50
C PHE A 91 -9.65 8.99 -8.03
N SER A 92 -10.64 9.73 -7.51
CA SER A 92 -12.03 9.61 -7.98
C SER A 92 -12.26 9.99 -9.44
N GLN A 93 -11.34 10.74 -10.05
CA GLN A 93 -11.36 11.12 -11.46
C GLN A 93 -10.49 10.21 -12.34
N MET A 94 -9.91 9.15 -11.77
CA MET A 94 -9.25 8.13 -12.56
C MET A 94 -10.25 7.50 -13.52
N THR A 95 -9.89 7.42 -14.80
CA THR A 95 -10.77 6.89 -15.85
C THR A 95 -10.30 5.54 -16.33
N TRP A 96 -11.24 4.69 -16.69
CA TRP A 96 -10.97 3.35 -17.23
C TRP A 96 -11.72 3.16 -18.53
N GLN A 97 -11.04 2.62 -19.53
CA GLN A 97 -11.50 2.58 -20.92
C GLN A 97 -11.81 1.16 -21.36
N ASN A 98 -12.80 1.02 -22.25
CA ASN A 98 -13.18 -0.24 -22.87
C ASN A 98 -13.46 -1.36 -21.84
N CYS A 99 -14.21 -1.02 -20.78
CA CYS A 99 -14.54 -1.95 -19.71
C CYS A 99 -15.87 -2.67 -19.98
N GLN A 100 -16.00 -3.84 -19.38
CA GLN A 100 -17.25 -4.58 -19.28
C GLN A 100 -17.92 -4.24 -17.94
N ARG A 101 -19.17 -3.78 -17.97
CA ARG A 101 -20.02 -3.55 -16.81
C ARG A 101 -20.86 -4.79 -16.52
N ASP A 102 -20.94 -5.18 -15.25
CA ASP A 102 -21.83 -6.26 -14.81
C ASP A 102 -23.29 -5.81 -14.72
N ALA A 103 -24.22 -6.76 -14.88
CA ALA A 103 -25.64 -6.49 -14.66
C ALA A 103 -25.92 -6.32 -13.16
N GLN A 104 -26.24 -5.09 -12.73
CA GLN A 104 -26.50 -4.74 -11.33
C GLN A 104 -27.59 -3.67 -11.26
N HIS A 105 -28.30 -3.54 -10.14
CA HIS A 105 -29.27 -2.45 -9.91
C HIS A 105 -30.36 -2.27 -10.99
N GLY A 106 -30.73 -3.35 -11.68
CA GLY A 106 -31.72 -3.32 -12.77
C GLY A 106 -31.15 -2.84 -14.12
N GLU A 107 -29.86 -2.50 -14.17
CA GLU A 107 -29.14 -2.18 -15.38
C GLU A 107 -28.53 -3.44 -16.01
N PRO A 108 -28.60 -3.62 -17.34
CA PRO A 108 -28.03 -4.77 -18.02
C PRO A 108 -26.50 -4.68 -18.10
N ALA A 109 -25.86 -5.85 -18.26
CA ALA A 109 -24.44 -5.89 -18.59
C ALA A 109 -24.17 -5.15 -19.91
N ALA A 110 -22.99 -4.52 -20.02
CA ALA A 110 -22.62 -3.75 -21.20
C ALA A 110 -21.10 -3.77 -21.43
N GLU A 111 -20.69 -3.64 -22.68
CA GLU A 111 -19.27 -3.62 -23.09
C GLU A 111 -18.87 -2.26 -23.65
N GLY A 112 -17.56 -2.04 -23.82
CA GLY A 112 -17.02 -0.79 -24.38
C GLY A 112 -17.26 0.43 -23.50
N ARG A 113 -17.46 0.23 -22.19
CA ARG A 113 -17.83 1.29 -21.26
C ARG A 113 -16.62 2.08 -20.78
N THR A 114 -16.87 3.34 -20.42
CA THR A 114 -15.87 4.23 -19.82
C THR A 114 -16.28 4.55 -18.39
N VAL A 115 -15.46 4.14 -17.43
CA VAL A 115 -15.66 4.49 -16.02
C VAL A 115 -15.05 5.88 -15.81
N THR A 116 -15.85 6.84 -15.37
CA THR A 116 -15.47 8.26 -15.17
C THR A 116 -15.44 8.67 -13.70
N ARG A 117 -16.08 7.89 -12.82
CA ARG A 117 -16.16 8.14 -11.37
C ARG A 117 -15.64 6.92 -10.61
N THR A 118 -14.34 6.86 -10.37
CA THR A 118 -13.73 5.70 -9.70
C THR A 118 -13.93 5.76 -8.18
N VAL A 119 -14.27 4.62 -7.58
CA VAL A 119 -14.44 4.46 -6.14
C VAL A 119 -13.39 3.54 -5.55
N SER A 120 -13.13 2.41 -6.21
CA SER A 120 -12.04 1.51 -5.89
C SER A 120 -11.56 0.75 -7.11
N MET A 121 -10.36 0.19 -7.03
CA MET A 121 -9.82 -0.68 -8.06
C MET A 121 -8.97 -1.80 -7.48
N HIS A 122 -8.96 -2.94 -8.16
CA HIS A 122 -8.22 -4.15 -7.82
C HIS A 122 -7.59 -4.73 -9.08
N ALA A 123 -6.26 -4.79 -9.14
CA ALA A 123 -5.53 -5.36 -10.25
C ALA A 123 -5.37 -6.88 -10.07
N ASP A 124 -5.86 -7.64 -11.04
CA ASP A 124 -5.63 -9.08 -11.19
C ASP A 124 -4.54 -9.30 -12.25
N TYR A 125 -3.30 -9.42 -11.79
CA TYR A 125 -2.15 -9.67 -12.67
C TYR A 125 -2.15 -11.05 -13.30
N GLN A 126 -2.89 -12.03 -12.75
CA GLN A 126 -2.99 -13.36 -13.37
C GLN A 126 -3.94 -13.31 -14.56
N LYS A 127 -5.07 -12.60 -14.43
CA LYS A 127 -6.06 -12.43 -15.50
C LYS A 127 -5.75 -11.25 -16.42
N GLN A 128 -4.76 -10.42 -16.10
CA GLN A 128 -4.43 -9.20 -16.83
C GLN A 128 -5.62 -8.23 -16.92
N THR A 129 -6.33 -8.07 -15.81
CA THR A 129 -7.51 -7.20 -15.70
C THR A 129 -7.48 -6.33 -14.44
N VAL A 130 -8.21 -5.22 -14.47
CA VAL A 130 -8.54 -4.42 -13.29
C VAL A 130 -10.04 -4.52 -13.06
N GLY A 131 -10.42 -4.97 -11.87
CA GLY A 131 -11.77 -4.80 -11.34
C GLY A 131 -11.93 -3.39 -10.78
N VAL A 132 -12.97 -2.68 -11.19
CA VAL A 132 -13.21 -1.29 -10.81
C VAL A 132 -14.61 -1.16 -10.28
N TRP A 133 -14.76 -0.61 -9.07
CA TRP A 133 -16.03 -0.07 -8.63
C TRP A 133 -16.08 1.41 -8.97
N GLY A 134 -17.12 1.83 -9.67
CA GLY A 134 -17.26 3.22 -10.05
C GLY A 134 -18.54 3.51 -10.79
N GLY A 135 -18.58 4.63 -11.48
CA GLY A 135 -19.69 5.01 -12.33
C GLY A 135 -19.23 5.50 -13.69
N GLU A 136 -20.15 5.45 -14.64
CA GLU A 136 -20.02 6.00 -15.98
C GLU A 136 -21.04 7.13 -16.19
N ASP A 137 -20.79 7.96 -17.20
CA ASP A 137 -21.68 9.03 -17.59
C ASP A 137 -22.89 8.49 -18.37
N GLY A 138 -24.05 9.15 -18.22
CA GLY A 138 -25.27 8.81 -18.95
C GLY A 138 -26.14 7.72 -18.32
N LEU A 139 -25.73 7.15 -17.18
CA LEU A 139 -26.63 6.32 -16.38
C LEU A 139 -27.60 7.20 -15.59
N THR A 140 -28.86 6.80 -15.60
CA THR A 140 -29.95 7.46 -14.84
C THR A 140 -29.81 7.24 -13.33
N SER A 141 -29.08 6.20 -12.93
CA SER A 141 -28.84 5.88 -11.54
C SER A 141 -27.50 6.44 -11.02
N ASN A 142 -27.52 6.95 -9.80
CA ASN A 142 -26.31 7.39 -9.08
C ASN A 142 -25.56 6.23 -8.41
N PHE A 143 -25.88 4.98 -8.77
CA PHE A 143 -25.22 3.82 -8.21
C PHE A 143 -23.81 3.66 -8.78
N ASN A 144 -22.97 2.96 -8.01
CA ASN A 144 -21.72 2.44 -8.52
C ASN A 144 -21.95 1.02 -9.03
N PHE A 145 -21.23 0.65 -10.07
CA PHE A 145 -21.27 -0.66 -10.70
C PHE A 145 -19.88 -1.27 -10.64
N PHE A 146 -19.85 -2.60 -10.73
CA PHE A 146 -18.62 -3.32 -10.98
C PHE A 146 -18.31 -3.34 -12.48
N TYR A 147 -17.05 -3.04 -12.80
CA TYR A 147 -16.51 -3.09 -14.14
C TYR A 147 -15.25 -3.96 -14.15
N THR A 148 -15.08 -4.73 -15.22
CA THR A 148 -13.82 -5.41 -15.53
C THR A 148 -13.18 -4.73 -16.73
N CYS A 149 -11.95 -4.26 -16.59
CA CYS A 149 -11.19 -3.58 -17.63
C CYS A 149 -9.93 -4.40 -17.94
N ALA A 150 -9.64 -4.68 -19.21
CA ALA A 150 -8.38 -5.32 -19.57
C ALA A 150 -7.19 -4.36 -19.33
N PHE A 151 -6.02 -4.91 -18.99
CA PHE A 151 -4.77 -4.16 -18.98
C PHE A 151 -4.49 -3.59 -20.37
N SER A 152 -4.03 -2.35 -20.41
CA SER A 152 -3.80 -1.58 -21.62
C SER A 152 -3.06 -0.29 -21.29
N ALA A 153 -2.52 0.39 -22.30
CA ALA A 153 -1.91 1.70 -22.11
C ALA A 153 -2.84 2.73 -21.40
N GLN A 154 -4.16 2.55 -21.53
CA GLN A 154 -5.16 3.38 -20.84
C GLN A 154 -5.47 2.91 -19.40
N ASN A 155 -5.39 1.61 -19.13
CA ASN A 155 -5.82 0.98 -17.87
C ASN A 155 -4.66 0.50 -16.97
N ASP A 156 -3.41 0.70 -17.38
CA ASP A 156 -2.22 0.28 -16.61
C ASP A 156 -1.77 1.31 -15.56
N ARG A 157 -2.41 2.48 -15.52
CA ARG A 157 -2.13 3.52 -14.52
C ARG A 157 -2.50 3.03 -13.13
N ARG A 158 -1.77 3.50 -12.12
CA ARG A 158 -2.01 3.17 -10.70
C ARG A 158 -1.85 4.41 -9.85
N SER A 159 -2.76 4.61 -8.91
CA SER A 159 -2.75 5.75 -7.98
C SER A 159 -1.46 5.79 -7.16
N TYR A 160 -0.94 7.00 -6.94
CA TYR A 160 0.06 7.27 -5.92
C TYR A 160 -0.60 8.01 -4.77
N CYS A 161 -0.42 7.52 -3.55
CA CYS A 161 -0.98 8.13 -2.35
C CYS A 161 0.13 8.70 -1.45
N ARG A 162 -0.06 9.92 -0.95
CA ARG A 162 0.91 10.64 -0.11
C ARG A 162 0.55 10.52 1.37
N ASP A 163 1.55 10.78 2.22
CA ASP A 163 1.40 10.89 3.67
C ASP A 163 0.79 9.64 4.33
N CYS A 164 0.99 8.47 3.72
CA CYS A 164 0.34 7.25 4.17
C CYS A 164 1.03 6.63 5.38
N THR A 165 0.27 5.82 6.11
CA THR A 165 0.71 5.04 7.27
C THR A 165 0.70 3.55 6.91
N LEU A 166 1.81 2.85 7.10
CA LEU A 166 1.85 1.40 6.91
C LEU A 166 0.93 0.71 7.94
N VAL A 167 0.01 -0.13 7.47
CA VAL A 167 -0.91 -0.90 8.34
C VAL A 167 -0.37 -2.31 8.54
N TRP A 168 -0.03 -2.99 7.44
CA TRP A 168 0.54 -4.33 7.49
C TRP A 168 1.37 -4.62 6.24
N LYS A 169 2.31 -5.54 6.36
CA LYS A 169 3.11 -6.04 5.24
C LYS A 169 3.26 -7.55 5.40
N GLU A 170 2.95 -8.28 4.34
CA GLU A 170 3.27 -9.72 4.31
C GLU A 170 4.79 -9.84 4.20
N LEU A 171 5.42 -10.47 5.19
CA LEU A 171 6.81 -10.87 5.07
C LEU A 171 6.85 -12.11 4.18
N LYS A 172 7.71 -12.10 3.17
CA LYS A 172 8.10 -13.37 2.55
C LYS A 172 8.86 -14.15 3.63
N GLU A 173 8.44 -15.38 3.89
CA GLU A 173 9.34 -16.37 4.49
C GLU A 173 10.57 -16.40 3.58
N GLU A 174 11.71 -15.89 4.06
CA GLU A 174 12.97 -16.14 3.39
C GLU A 174 13.21 -17.64 3.52
N ASP A 175 13.35 -18.33 2.39
CA ASP A 175 13.68 -19.75 2.32
C ASP A 175 14.75 -20.06 3.38
N GLY A 176 14.39 -20.96 4.30
CA GLY A 176 15.14 -21.28 5.49
C GLY A 176 16.62 -21.51 5.20
N LEU A 177 17.46 -20.62 5.71
CA LEU A 177 18.82 -20.95 6.10
C LEU A 177 18.73 -21.64 7.46
N ASP A 178 18.51 -22.96 7.40
CA ASP A 178 18.82 -23.85 8.51
C ASP A 178 20.33 -23.70 8.82
N VAL A 179 20.63 -23.33 10.07
CA VAL A 179 21.96 -23.42 10.68
C VAL A 179 21.98 -24.62 11.62
#